data_AF-A0A350C576-F1
#
_entry.id   AF-A0A350C576-F1
#
_cell.length_a   1.000
_cell.length_b   1.000
_cell.length_c   1.000
_cell.angle_alpha   90.00
_cell.angle_beta   90.00
_cell.angle_gamma   90.00
#
_symmetry.space_group_name_H-M   'P 1'
#
loop_
_entity.id
_entity.type
_entity.pdbx_description
1 polymer ?
#
loop_
_entity_poly.entity_id
_entity_poly.type
_entity_poly.pdbx_seq_one_letter_code
_entity_poly.pdbx_strand_id
1 'polypeptide(L)'
;MSNSFLTPPIPKNEPVKSYGPKSTEKREIKAMLKKLKKEKRDIPMFIGGKRVTTNKKVAIHPPHEIKHTLGHYNRGTKKHVNDAIKSALSAKDAWAAMPWQDRAAIFLRAADLLCGPYRARMNAATMLGQS
;
A
#
# COMPACT_ATOMS: atom_id res chain seq x y z
N MET A 1 12.99 28.49 -13.48
CA MET A 1 13.79 27.25 -13.63
C MET A 1 14.80 27.22 -12.49
N SER A 2 14.96 26.07 -11.82
CA SER A 2 15.98 25.92 -10.77
C SER A 2 17.35 25.77 -11.44
N ASN A 3 18.30 26.64 -11.14
CA ASN A 3 19.66 26.61 -11.71
C ASN A 3 20.60 25.68 -10.91
N SER A 4 20.10 24.53 -10.46
CA SER A 4 20.85 23.58 -9.63
C SER A 4 20.83 22.17 -10.20
N PHE A 5 21.99 21.51 -10.20
CA PHE A 5 22.09 20.08 -10.44
C PHE A 5 21.73 19.34 -9.15
N LEU A 6 20.58 18.69 -9.12
CA LEU A 6 20.10 17.94 -7.96
C LEU A 6 20.46 16.46 -8.12
N THR A 7 21.12 15.91 -7.11
CA THR A 7 21.48 14.49 -7.04
C THR A 7 20.56 13.80 -6.03
N PRO A 8 19.92 12.66 -6.39
CA PRO A 8 19.13 11.91 -5.42
C PRO A 8 20.02 11.34 -4.31
N PRO A 9 19.46 11.02 -3.13
CA PRO A 9 20.21 10.33 -2.09
C PRO A 9 20.75 8.99 -2.61
N ILE A 10 21.97 8.63 -2.19
CA ILE A 10 22.61 7.38 -2.59
C ILE A 10 21.79 6.20 -2.02
N PRO A 11 21.26 5.29 -2.86
CA PRO A 11 20.46 4.18 -2.38
C PRO A 11 21.33 3.16 -1.63
N LYS A 12 20.80 2.64 -0.53
CA LYS A 12 21.35 1.49 0.20
C LYS A 12 20.25 0.46 0.37
N ASN A 13 20.60 -0.82 0.32
CA ASN A 13 19.63 -1.88 0.57
C ASN A 13 19.05 -1.76 1.98
N GLU A 14 17.73 -1.84 2.08
CA GLU A 14 17.06 -1.81 3.38
C GLU A 14 17.40 -3.08 4.17
N PRO A 15 17.87 -2.97 5.43
CA PRO A 15 18.22 -4.13 6.23
C PRO A 15 17.02 -5.06 6.47
N VAL A 16 17.25 -6.37 6.30
CA VAL A 16 16.26 -7.39 6.66
C VAL A 16 16.32 -7.58 8.18
N LYS A 17 15.20 -7.31 8.87
CA LYS A 17 15.09 -7.54 10.31
C LYS A 17 15.03 -9.05 10.62
N SER A 18 15.64 -9.47 11.73
CA SER A 18 15.74 -10.88 12.09
C SER A 18 14.47 -11.47 12.71
N TYR A 19 13.62 -10.64 13.33
CA TYR A 19 12.44 -11.08 14.09
C TYR A 19 12.77 -12.14 15.15
N GLY A 20 13.98 -12.02 15.73
CA GLY A 20 14.51 -12.93 16.73
C GLY A 20 13.74 -12.87 18.07
N PRO A 21 13.99 -13.82 18.98
CA PRO A 21 13.41 -13.80 20.33
C PRO A 21 13.62 -12.44 21.03
N LYS A 22 12.59 -11.95 21.73
CA LYS A 22 12.58 -10.67 22.47
C LYS A 22 12.81 -9.39 21.65
N SER A 23 13.01 -9.48 20.34
CA SER A 23 13.20 -8.33 19.46
C SER A 23 11.96 -7.42 19.41
N THR A 24 12.19 -6.12 19.22
CA THR A 24 11.11 -5.13 19.14
C THR A 24 10.24 -5.36 17.90
N GLU A 25 10.84 -5.65 16.75
CA GLU A 25 10.10 -5.92 15.52
C GLU A 25 9.21 -7.16 15.61
N LYS A 26 9.62 -8.19 16.39
CA LYS A 26 8.78 -9.37 16.64
C LYS A 26 7.56 -9.00 17.50
N ARG A 27 7.73 -8.11 18.48
CA ARG A 27 6.62 -7.60 19.29
C ARG A 27 5.66 -6.76 18.44
N GLU A 28 6.19 -5.86 17.62
CA GLU A 28 5.42 -5.00 16.71
C GLU A 28 4.59 -5.81 15.71
N ILE A 29 5.22 -6.79 15.02
CA ILE A 29 4.52 -7.61 14.03
C ILE A 29 3.43 -8.47 14.67
N LYS A 30 3.69 -9.06 15.85
CA LYS A 30 2.66 -9.83 16.58
C LYS A 30 1.48 -8.97 17.00
N ALA A 31 1.74 -7.76 17.50
CA ALA A 31 0.68 -6.81 17.84
C ALA A 31 -0.14 -6.43 16.61
N MET A 32 0.52 -6.18 15.48
CA MET A 32 -0.13 -5.79 14.23
C MET A 32 -0.93 -6.93 13.60
N LEU A 33 -0.41 -8.16 13.60
CA LEU A 33 -1.15 -9.35 13.17
C LEU A 33 -2.44 -9.52 13.99
N LYS A 34 -2.35 -9.42 15.32
CA LYS A 34 -3.52 -9.51 16.21
C LYS A 34 -4.53 -8.41 15.90
N LYS A 35 -4.07 -7.18 15.63
CA LYS A 35 -4.93 -6.05 15.27
C LYS A 35 -5.64 -6.28 13.93
N LEU A 36 -4.87 -6.52 12.86
CA LEU A 36 -5.41 -6.66 11.50
C LEU A 36 -6.31 -7.89 11.35
N LYS A 37 -6.01 -9.00 12.05
CA LYS A 37 -6.85 -10.20 12.02
C LYS A 37 -8.23 -9.97 12.66
N LYS A 38 -8.33 -9.09 13.68
CA LYS A 38 -9.59 -8.75 14.35
C LYS A 38 -10.46 -7.77 13.55
N GLU A 39 -9.85 -6.89 12.78
CA GLU A 39 -10.54 -5.82 12.07
C GLU A 39 -11.03 -6.31 10.69
N LYS A 40 -12.35 -6.44 10.52
CA LYS A 40 -12.92 -6.68 9.18
C LYS A 40 -12.78 -5.43 8.31
N ARG A 41 -12.13 -5.56 7.16
CA ARG A 41 -11.88 -4.45 6.22
C ARG A 41 -12.87 -4.45 5.06
N ASP A 42 -13.35 -3.27 4.68
CA ASP A 42 -14.01 -3.03 3.40
C ASP A 42 -13.03 -2.26 2.50
N ILE A 43 -12.50 -2.92 1.47
CA ILE A 43 -11.45 -2.38 0.59
C ILE A 43 -12.10 -1.79 -0.65
N PRO A 44 -12.18 -0.46 -0.78
CA PRO A 44 -12.74 0.20 -1.95
C PRO A 44 -11.74 0.22 -3.11
N MET A 45 -12.23 0.57 -4.30
CA MET A 45 -11.36 1.08 -5.36
C MET A 45 -11.07 2.57 -5.11
N PHE A 46 -9.93 3.06 -5.59
CA PHE A 46 -9.62 4.49 -5.63
C PHE A 46 -9.47 4.90 -7.09
N ILE A 47 -10.39 5.74 -7.58
CA ILE A 47 -10.40 6.22 -8.97
C ILE A 47 -10.36 7.75 -8.94
N GLY A 48 -9.31 8.34 -9.49
CA GLY A 48 -9.12 9.80 -9.46
C GLY A 48 -9.08 10.39 -8.05
N GLY A 49 -8.48 9.67 -7.09
CA GLY A 49 -8.45 10.06 -5.68
C GLY A 49 -9.77 9.85 -4.92
N LYS A 50 -10.84 9.42 -5.58
CA LYS A 50 -12.15 9.18 -4.94
C LYS A 50 -12.32 7.73 -4.54
N ARG A 51 -12.93 7.53 -3.37
CA ARG A 51 -13.33 6.21 -2.87
C ARG A 51 -14.54 5.70 -3.63
N VAL A 52 -14.43 4.54 -4.27
CA VAL A 52 -15.51 3.90 -5.03
C VAL A 52 -15.84 2.54 -4.43
N THR A 53 -17.10 2.36 -4.03
CA THR A 53 -17.65 1.11 -3.49
C THR A 53 -18.66 0.51 -4.45
N THR A 54 -18.97 -0.78 -4.27
CA THR A 54 -19.88 -1.54 -5.12
C THR A 54 -20.73 -2.49 -4.29
N ASN A 55 -21.87 -2.92 -4.83
CA ASN A 55 -22.69 -3.95 -4.20
C ASN A 55 -22.08 -5.36 -4.31
N LYS A 56 -21.18 -5.59 -5.29
CA LYS A 56 -20.48 -6.86 -5.45
C LYS A 56 -19.20 -6.88 -4.62
N LYS A 57 -19.29 -7.47 -3.43
CA LYS A 57 -18.15 -7.63 -2.51
C LYS A 57 -17.61 -9.06 -2.59
N VAL A 58 -16.29 -9.20 -2.60
CA VAL A 58 -15.60 -10.49 -2.61
C VAL A 58 -14.78 -10.62 -1.34
N ALA A 59 -14.99 -11.71 -0.61
CA ALA A 59 -14.34 -11.95 0.66
C ALA A 59 -12.84 -12.22 0.48
N ILE A 60 -12.06 -11.80 1.47
CA ILE A 60 -10.62 -12.01 1.56
C ILE A 60 -10.36 -12.87 2.78
N HIS A 61 -9.62 -13.95 2.57
CA HIS A 61 -9.30 -14.96 3.57
C HIS A 61 -7.79 -15.18 3.63
N PRO A 62 -7.23 -15.49 4.80
CA PRO A 62 -5.88 -16.03 4.87
C PRO A 62 -5.83 -17.40 4.20
N PRO A 63 -4.87 -17.69 3.30
CA PRO A 63 -4.80 -19.00 2.67
C PRO A 63 -4.57 -20.14 3.69
N HIS A 64 -3.77 -19.92 4.73
CA HIS A 64 -3.63 -20.86 5.85
C HIS A 64 -4.85 -20.99 6.78
N GLU A 65 -5.89 -20.15 6.65
CA GLU A 65 -7.08 -20.17 7.52
C GLU A 65 -8.32 -19.68 6.75
N ILE A 66 -8.69 -20.40 5.69
CA ILE A 66 -9.75 -20.00 4.75
C ILE A 66 -11.13 -19.74 5.38
N LYS A 67 -11.40 -20.28 6.58
CA LYS A 67 -12.65 -20.04 7.32
C LYS A 67 -12.69 -18.63 7.94
N HIS A 68 -11.55 -18.01 8.19
CA HIS A 68 -11.47 -16.65 8.75
C HIS A 68 -11.65 -15.62 7.63
N THR A 69 -12.50 -14.61 7.86
CA THR A 69 -12.72 -13.52 6.89
C THR A 69 -12.03 -12.25 7.38
N LEU A 70 -11.00 -11.80 6.66
CA LEU A 70 -10.29 -10.55 6.92
C LEU A 70 -11.10 -9.33 6.49
N GLY A 71 -11.99 -9.50 5.52
CA GLY A 71 -12.71 -8.40 4.92
C GLY A 71 -13.24 -8.73 3.55
N HIS A 72 -13.64 -7.70 2.82
CA HIS A 72 -14.06 -7.81 1.44
C HIS A 72 -13.43 -6.71 0.60
N TYR A 73 -13.14 -6.98 -0.67
CA TYR A 73 -12.88 -5.93 -1.64
C TYR A 73 -14.09 -5.67 -2.53
N ASN A 74 -14.19 -4.45 -3.05
CA ASN A 74 -15.25 -4.02 -3.94
C ASN A 74 -14.88 -4.40 -5.38
N ARG A 75 -15.64 -5.32 -5.99
CA ARG A 75 -15.34 -5.84 -7.33
C ARG A 75 -15.76 -4.84 -8.40
N GLY A 76 -14.77 -4.36 -9.15
CA GLY A 76 -14.95 -3.46 -10.28
C GLY A 76 -15.82 -4.04 -11.40
N THR A 77 -16.35 -3.14 -12.23
CA THR A 77 -17.11 -3.46 -13.45
C THR A 77 -16.39 -2.84 -14.64
N LYS A 78 -16.81 -3.15 -15.88
CA LYS A 78 -16.27 -2.52 -17.09
C LYS A 78 -16.33 -0.99 -17.01
N LYS A 79 -17.39 -0.43 -16.42
CA LYS A 79 -17.52 1.01 -16.21
C LYS A 79 -16.40 1.55 -15.32
N HIS A 80 -16.14 0.91 -14.18
CA HIS A 80 -15.07 1.34 -13.26
C HIS A 80 -13.68 1.30 -13.93
N VAL A 81 -13.44 0.33 -14.80
CA VAL A 81 -12.19 0.27 -15.59
C VAL A 81 -12.09 1.48 -16.53
N ASN A 82 -13.16 1.80 -17.28
CA ASN A 82 -13.18 2.97 -18.16
C ASN A 82 -13.02 4.29 -17.38
N ASP A 83 -13.67 4.42 -16.22
CA ASP A 83 -13.53 5.59 -15.34
C ASP A 83 -12.08 5.73 -14.85
N ALA A 84 -11.42 4.62 -14.49
CA ALA A 84 -10.02 4.59 -14.08
C ALA A 84 -9.07 4.98 -15.22
N ILE A 85 -9.29 4.47 -16.44
CA ILE A 85 -8.52 4.86 -17.64
C ILE A 85 -8.67 6.36 -17.89
N LYS A 86 -9.91 6.87 -17.92
CA LYS A 86 -10.17 8.30 -18.14
C LYS A 86 -9.48 9.15 -17.08
N SER A 87 -9.56 8.73 -15.81
CA SER A 87 -8.91 9.45 -14.71
C SER A 87 -7.39 9.44 -14.82
N ALA A 88 -6.78 8.33 -15.23
CA ALA A 88 -5.34 8.24 -15.42
C ALA A 88 -4.88 9.15 -16.57
N LEU A 89 -5.61 9.14 -17.69
CA LEU A 89 -5.34 10.01 -18.84
C LEU A 89 -5.49 11.49 -18.48
N SER A 90 -6.50 11.86 -17.69
CA SER A 90 -6.66 13.26 -17.25
C SER A 90 -5.56 13.74 -16.30
N ALA A 91 -4.95 12.84 -15.52
CA ALA A 91 -3.86 13.18 -14.60
C ALA A 91 -2.48 13.18 -15.27
N LYS A 92 -2.36 12.57 -16.47
CA LYS A 92 -1.09 12.33 -17.16
C LYS A 92 -0.27 13.61 -17.33
N ASP A 93 -0.86 14.65 -17.91
CA ASP A 93 -0.08 15.83 -18.32
C ASP A 93 0.42 16.62 -17.11
N ALA A 94 -0.40 16.75 -16.06
CA ALA A 94 0.03 17.36 -14.80
C ALA A 94 1.16 16.56 -14.13
N TRP A 95 1.02 15.22 -14.04
CA TRP A 95 2.08 14.37 -13.48
C TRP A 95 3.36 14.40 -14.32
N ALA A 96 3.25 14.40 -15.65
CA ALA A 96 4.40 14.44 -16.55
C ALA A 96 5.13 15.78 -16.51
N ALA A 97 4.40 16.89 -16.30
CA ALA A 97 4.96 18.23 -16.17
C ALA A 97 5.64 18.47 -14.81
N MET A 98 5.44 17.60 -13.81
CA MET A 98 6.15 17.72 -12.52
C MET A 98 7.66 17.58 -12.73
N PRO A 99 8.46 18.43 -12.06
CA PRO A 99 9.90 18.24 -11.96
C PRO A 99 10.22 16.80 -11.52
N TRP A 100 11.26 16.22 -12.10
CA TRP A 100 11.59 14.81 -11.81
C TRP A 100 11.92 14.59 -10.34
N GLN A 101 12.47 15.60 -9.66
CA GLN A 101 12.82 15.58 -8.23
C GLN A 101 11.58 15.46 -7.36
N ASP A 102 10.51 16.19 -7.69
CA ASP A 102 9.25 16.14 -6.96
C ASP A 102 8.57 14.77 -7.11
N ARG A 103 8.65 14.20 -8.33
CA ARG A 103 8.19 12.82 -8.56
C ARG A 103 9.02 11.83 -7.76
N ALA A 104 10.34 11.95 -7.75
CA ALA A 104 11.22 11.09 -6.97
C ALA A 104 10.97 11.22 -5.46
N ALA A 105 10.71 12.44 -4.96
CA ALA A 105 10.44 12.72 -3.56
C ALA A 105 9.22 11.95 -3.03
N ILE A 106 8.19 11.74 -3.85
CA ILE A 106 7.03 10.93 -3.48
C ILE A 106 7.43 9.49 -3.17
N PHE A 107 8.29 8.89 -4.01
CA PHE A 107 8.76 7.51 -3.80
C PHE A 107 9.76 7.40 -2.65
N LEU A 108 10.65 8.37 -2.50
CA LEU A 108 11.58 8.43 -1.35
C LEU A 108 10.80 8.53 -0.03
N ARG A 109 9.77 9.39 0.00
CA ARG A 109 8.90 9.49 1.17
C ARG A 109 8.12 8.19 1.43
N ALA A 110 7.63 7.53 0.38
CA ALA A 110 6.97 6.24 0.51
C ALA A 110 7.92 5.16 1.06
N ALA A 111 9.19 5.16 0.65
CA ALA A 111 10.21 4.27 1.18
C ALA A 111 10.42 4.50 2.68
N ASP A 112 10.62 5.74 3.12
CA ASP A 112 10.78 6.07 4.56
C ASP A 112 9.57 5.63 5.39
N LEU A 113 8.35 5.87 4.88
CA LEU A 113 7.13 5.45 5.55
C LEU A 113 7.07 3.93 5.68
N LEU A 114 7.47 3.19 4.65
CA LEU A 114 7.49 1.73 4.63
C LEU A 114 8.59 1.14 5.52
N CYS A 115 9.76 1.77 5.61
CA CYS A 115 10.86 1.34 6.48
C CYS A 115 10.57 1.63 7.96
N GLY A 116 9.87 2.71 8.26
CA GLY A 116 9.51 3.09 9.62
C GLY A 116 8.08 2.68 9.99
N PRO A 117 7.15 3.65 10.10
CA PRO A 117 5.87 3.47 10.78
C PRO A 117 4.92 2.46 10.11
N TYR A 118 5.06 2.19 8.81
CA TYR A 118 4.20 1.25 8.09
C TYR A 118 4.79 -0.16 7.98
N ARG A 119 6.05 -0.39 8.39
CA ARG A 119 6.75 -1.67 8.24
C ARG A 119 5.95 -2.86 8.77
N ALA A 120 5.61 -2.82 10.06
CA ALA A 120 4.87 -3.92 10.71
C ALA A 120 3.46 -4.08 10.11
N ARG A 121 2.83 -2.98 9.68
CA ARG A 121 1.50 -3.01 9.05
C ARG A 121 1.52 -3.68 7.69
N MET A 122 2.48 -3.33 6.83
CA MET A 122 2.61 -3.95 5.52
C MET A 122 2.93 -5.44 5.66
N ASN A 123 3.93 -5.80 6.47
CA ASN A 123 4.30 -7.20 6.68
C ASN A 123 3.15 -8.02 7.24
N ALA A 124 2.40 -7.50 8.23
CA ALA A 124 1.26 -8.22 8.79
C ALA A 124 0.12 -8.38 7.77
N ALA A 125 -0.15 -7.38 6.93
CA ALA A 125 -1.16 -7.47 5.89
C ALA A 125 -0.79 -8.54 4.83
N THR A 126 0.47 -8.55 4.38
CA THR A 126 1.02 -9.60 3.49
C THR A 126 0.91 -10.97 4.14
N MET A 127 1.40 -11.13 5.37
CA MET A 127 1.32 -12.37 6.13
C MET A 127 -0.11 -12.84 6.39
N LEU A 128 -1.11 -11.98 6.39
CA LEU A 128 -2.51 -12.42 6.55
C LEU A 128 -3.17 -12.70 5.21
N GLY A 129 -2.83 -11.99 4.14
CA GLY A 129 -3.48 -12.13 2.84
C GLY A 129 -2.86 -13.17 1.91
N GLN A 130 -1.63 -13.63 2.17
CA GLN A 130 -0.81 -14.37 1.19
C GLN A 130 0.00 -15.54 1.79
N SER A 131 -0.33 -15.97 3.00
CA SER A 131 0.38 -17.00 3.78
C SER A 131 -0.19 -18.40 3.65
#